data_AF-A0A085FJA1-F1
#
_entry.id   AF-A0A085FJA1-F1
#
_cell.length_a   1.000
_cell.length_b   1.000
_cell.length_c   1.000
_cell.angle_alpha   90.00
_cell.angle_beta   90.00
_cell.angle_gamma   90.00
#
_symmetry.space_group_name_H-M   'P 1'
#
loop_
_entity.id
_entity.type
_entity.pdbx_description
1 polymer ?
#
loop_
_entity_poly.entity_id
_entity_poly.type
_entity_poly.pdbx_seq_one_letter_code
_entity_poly.pdbx_strand_id
1 'polypeptide(L)'
;MITEGKRKEQVASERRRRMWAVRDAAPKAGKFPVVIYAPSINNTTFENADIAEYLASHGYIVIAAPSVGLNSRWIKKDLMHAELQADDIRFLVDYARTLP
;
A
#
# COMPACT_ATOMS: atom_id res chain seq x y z
N MET A 1 -6.76 9.38 29.18
CA MET A 1 -5.81 10.13 28.35
C MET A 1 -4.45 9.45 28.38
N ILE A 2 -3.85 9.18 27.23
CA ILE A 2 -2.45 8.72 27.14
C ILE A 2 -1.55 9.94 27.31
N THR A 3 -0.55 9.87 28.19
CA THR A 3 0.42 10.96 28.39
C THR A 3 1.32 11.10 27.16
N GLU A 4 1.88 12.29 26.94
CA GLU A 4 2.77 12.54 25.79
C GLU A 4 3.98 11.58 25.78
N GLY A 5 4.53 11.26 26.96
CA GLY A 5 5.60 10.28 27.11
C GLY A 5 5.21 8.88 26.63
N LYS A 6 4.06 8.36 27.09
CA LYS A 6 3.54 7.05 26.65
C LYS A 6 3.26 7.02 25.14
N ARG A 7 2.81 8.13 24.55
CA ARG A 7 2.60 8.23 23.10
C ARG A 7 3.92 8.13 22.32
N LYS A 8 4.98 8.82 22.76
CA LYS A 8 6.30 8.77 22.10
C LYS A 8 6.89 7.36 22.13
N GLU A 9 6.77 6.68 23.26
CA GLU A 9 7.19 5.29 23.43
C GLU A 9 6.44 4.35 22.49
N GLN A 10 5.11 4.48 22.41
CA GLN A 10 4.28 3.69 21.51
C GLN A 10 4.71 3.89 20.04
N VAL A 11 4.85 5.13 19.58
CA VAL A 11 5.28 5.42 18.20
C VAL A 11 6.65 4.82 17.91
N ALA A 12 7.60 4.92 18.85
CA ALA A 12 8.92 4.32 18.69
C ALA A 12 8.86 2.79 18.63
N SER A 13 7.95 2.17 19.39
CA SER A 13 7.71 0.72 19.36
C SER A 13 7.16 0.28 18.00
N GLU A 14 6.10 0.93 17.50
CA GLU A 14 5.49 0.56 16.21
C GLU A 14 6.48 0.72 15.05
N ARG A 15 7.32 1.77 15.05
CA ARG A 15 8.36 1.96 14.02
C ARG A 15 9.40 0.84 13.96
N ARG A 16 9.58 0.08 15.04
CA ARG A 16 10.51 -1.05 15.10
C ARG A 16 9.82 -2.40 14.88
N ARG A 17 8.49 -2.41 14.77
CA ARG A 17 7.73 -3.62 14.55
C ARG A 17 8.14 -4.22 13.22
N ARG A 18 8.44 -5.52 13.23
CA ARG A 18 8.77 -6.25 12.00
C ARG A 18 7.48 -6.58 11.27
N MET A 19 7.51 -6.38 9.97
CA MET A 19 6.51 -6.90 9.04
C MET A 19 6.52 -8.43 9.10
N TRP A 20 5.35 -9.05 8.91
CA TRP A 20 5.19 -10.50 8.81
C TRP A 20 5.56 -11.01 7.42
N ALA A 21 5.36 -10.19 6.39
CA ALA A 21 5.77 -10.44 5.02
C ALA A 21 7.28 -10.52 4.93
N VAL A 22 7.77 -11.58 4.31
CA VAL A 22 9.19 -11.80 4.05
C VAL A 22 9.50 -11.30 2.64
N ARG A 23 10.49 -10.40 2.54
CA ARG A 23 10.95 -9.86 1.26
C ARG A 23 11.42 -10.99 0.35
N ASP A 24 10.98 -10.96 -0.91
CA ASP A 24 11.35 -11.93 -1.96
C ASP A 24 11.05 -13.40 -1.61
N ALA A 25 10.06 -13.65 -0.74
CA ALA A 25 9.61 -15.01 -0.47
C ALA A 25 9.07 -15.68 -1.74
N ALA A 26 9.32 -16.99 -1.89
CA ALA A 26 8.81 -17.75 -3.01
C ALA A 26 7.26 -17.69 -3.04
N PRO A 27 6.65 -17.28 -4.18
CA PRO A 27 5.20 -17.19 -4.27
C PRO A 27 4.57 -18.59 -4.20
N LYS A 28 3.42 -18.69 -3.53
CA LYS A 28 2.62 -19.91 -3.53
C LYS A 28 1.95 -20.07 -4.91
N ALA A 29 1.98 -21.28 -5.46
CA ALA A 29 1.29 -21.58 -6.72
C ALA A 29 -0.24 -21.50 -6.54
N GLY A 30 -0.92 -21.02 -7.59
CA GLY A 30 -2.38 -20.92 -7.64
C GLY A 30 -2.87 -19.51 -7.95
N LYS A 31 -4.17 -19.39 -8.22
CA LYS A 31 -4.85 -18.10 -8.45
C LYS A 31 -5.43 -17.58 -7.15
N PHE A 32 -5.24 -16.29 -6.91
CA PHE A 32 -5.71 -15.60 -5.72
C PHE A 32 -6.47 -14.33 -6.10
N PRO A 33 -7.51 -13.95 -5.34
CA PRO A 33 -8.17 -12.65 -5.51
C PRO A 33 -7.16 -11.50 -5.31
N VAL A 34 -7.23 -10.50 -6.20
CA VAL A 34 -6.35 -9.34 -6.16
C VAL A 34 -7.07 -8.14 -5.54
N VAL A 35 -6.39 -7.46 -4.63
CA VAL A 35 -6.80 -6.16 -4.08
C VAL A 35 -5.76 -5.11 -4.47
N ILE A 36 -6.18 -4.07 -5.16
CA ILE A 36 -5.35 -2.88 -5.41
C ILE A 36 -5.69 -1.85 -4.34
N TYR A 37 -4.71 -1.49 -3.52
CA TYR A 37 -4.85 -0.50 -2.46
C TYR A 37 -4.29 0.85 -2.92
N ALA A 38 -5.12 1.89 -2.96
CA ALA A 38 -4.70 3.27 -3.21
C ALA A 38 -4.69 4.05 -1.88
N PRO A 39 -3.55 4.63 -1.46
CA PRO A 39 -3.46 5.35 -0.20
C PRO A 39 -4.09 6.74 -0.28
N SER A 40 -4.17 7.40 0.87
CA SER A 40 -4.57 8.81 0.95
C SER A 40 -3.70 9.71 0.06
N ILE A 41 -4.24 10.88 -0.31
CA ILE A 41 -3.51 11.88 -1.11
C ILE A 41 -2.14 12.16 -0.48
N ASN A 42 -1.08 12.00 -1.27
CA ASN A 42 0.32 12.22 -0.90
C ASN A 42 0.90 11.28 0.16
N ASN A 43 0.19 10.21 0.52
CA ASN A 43 0.68 9.23 1.48
C ASN A 43 1.52 8.14 0.80
N THR A 44 2.19 7.34 1.63
CA THR A 44 3.07 6.25 1.21
C THR A 44 2.29 4.97 0.92
N THR A 45 2.85 4.10 0.09
CA THR A 45 2.26 2.80 -0.26
C THR A 45 2.05 1.87 0.93
N PHE A 46 2.83 2.06 2.00
CA PHE A 46 2.76 1.27 3.22
C PHE A 46 1.89 1.90 4.32
N GLU A 47 1.08 2.93 4.01
CA GLU A 47 0.16 3.58 4.95
C GLU A 47 -0.71 2.55 5.71
N ASN A 48 -1.20 1.54 5.00
CA ASN A 48 -2.04 0.47 5.55
C ASN A 48 -1.37 -0.90 5.40
N ALA A 49 -0.07 -0.98 5.69
CA ALA A 49 0.70 -2.22 5.57
C ALA A 49 0.11 -3.37 6.41
N ASP A 50 -0.39 -3.09 7.62
CA ASP A 50 -1.03 -4.10 8.47
C ASP A 50 -2.27 -4.73 7.81
N ILE A 51 -3.09 -3.94 7.12
CA ILE A 51 -4.25 -4.43 6.38
C ILE A 51 -3.80 -5.24 5.17
N ALA A 52 -2.75 -4.80 4.48
CA ALA A 52 -2.18 -5.53 3.36
C ALA A 52 -1.66 -6.92 3.80
N GLU A 53 -0.97 -7.00 4.94
CA GLU A 53 -0.51 -8.28 5.52
C GLU A 53 -1.67 -9.16 5.98
N TYR A 54 -2.68 -8.56 6.61
CA TYR A 54 -3.88 -9.27 7.01
C TYR A 54 -4.55 -9.92 5.81
N LEU A 55 -4.83 -9.18 4.73
CA LEU A 55 -5.43 -9.73 3.51
C LEU A 55 -4.52 -10.79 2.86
N ALA A 56 -3.20 -10.54 2.80
CA ALA A 56 -2.25 -11.51 2.23
C ALA A 56 -2.27 -12.84 3.00
N SER A 57 -2.37 -12.80 4.34
CA SER A 57 -2.50 -14.00 5.17
C SER A 57 -3.80 -14.80 4.92
N HIS A 58 -4.81 -14.16 4.32
CA HIS A 58 -6.09 -14.78 3.94
C HIS A 58 -6.15 -15.21 2.47
N GLY A 59 -5.00 -15.21 1.78
CA GLY A 59 -4.90 -15.67 0.39
C GLY A 59 -5.30 -14.62 -0.64
N TYR A 60 -5.11 -13.32 -0.33
CA TYR A 60 -5.20 -12.27 -1.33
C TYR A 60 -3.80 -11.89 -1.83
N ILE A 61 -3.73 -11.44 -3.09
CA ILE A 61 -2.60 -10.64 -3.57
C ILE A 61 -2.97 -9.18 -3.33
N VAL A 62 -2.14 -8.45 -2.58
CA VAL A 62 -2.35 -7.02 -2.33
C VAL A 62 -1.27 -6.22 -3.08
N ILE A 63 -1.70 -5.29 -3.93
CA ILE A 63 -0.83 -4.40 -4.69
C ILE A 63 -1.09 -2.98 -4.21
N ALA A 64 -0.10 -2.34 -3.59
CA ALA A 64 -0.23 -0.97 -3.10
C ALA A 64 0.21 0.03 -4.19
N ALA A 65 -0.72 0.86 -4.64
CA ALA A 65 -0.48 1.94 -5.60
C ALA A 65 0.22 3.13 -4.91
N PRO A 66 1.26 3.72 -5.52
CA PRO A 66 1.82 4.97 -5.01
C PRO A 66 0.85 6.14 -5.24
N SER A 67 0.87 7.14 -4.35
CA SER A 67 0.13 8.40 -4.51
C SER A 67 1.12 9.52 -4.79
N VAL A 68 1.44 9.71 -6.08
CA VAL A 68 2.50 10.60 -6.57
C VAL A 68 1.94 11.50 -7.68
N GLY A 69 2.42 12.74 -7.76
CA GLY A 69 2.00 13.70 -8.78
C GLY A 69 2.76 13.57 -10.10
N LEU A 70 2.26 14.26 -11.13
CA LEU A 70 2.78 14.14 -12.50
C LEU A 70 4.26 14.48 -12.64
N ASN A 71 4.68 15.57 -12.00
CA ASN A 71 6.03 16.14 -12.10
C ASN A 71 6.68 16.37 -10.73
N SER A 72 6.02 15.91 -9.66
CA SER A 72 6.52 16.04 -8.29
C SER A 72 5.92 14.95 -7.40
N ARG A 73 6.45 14.79 -6.19
CA ARG A 73 5.86 13.90 -5.18
C ARG A 73 4.41 14.26 -4.82
N TRP A 74 3.99 15.51 -5.06
CA TRP A 74 2.74 16.06 -4.59
C TRP A 74 1.67 16.07 -5.68
N ILE A 75 0.50 15.58 -5.32
CA ILE A 75 -0.73 15.62 -6.10
C ILE A 75 -1.44 16.95 -5.89
N LYS A 76 -1.93 17.51 -7.00
CA LYS A 76 -2.88 18.64 -6.98
C LYS A 76 -4.32 18.11 -6.98
N LYS A 77 -5.23 18.88 -6.41
CA LYS A 77 -6.68 18.57 -6.42
C LYS A 77 -7.32 19.09 -7.70
N ASP A 78 -6.86 18.59 -8.84
CA ASP A 78 -7.38 18.92 -10.17
C ASP A 78 -7.69 17.64 -10.97
N LEU A 79 -8.42 17.80 -12.08
CA LEU A 79 -8.84 16.68 -12.92
C LEU A 79 -7.64 15.91 -13.49
N MET A 80 -6.59 16.62 -13.91
CA MET A 80 -5.39 16.02 -14.49
C MET A 80 -4.71 15.04 -13.53
N HIS A 81 -4.59 15.39 -12.25
CA HIS A 81 -4.00 14.48 -11.26
C HIS A 81 -4.96 13.36 -10.84
N ALA A 82 -6.28 13.58 -10.91
CA ALA A 82 -7.26 12.52 -10.71
C ALA A 82 -7.18 11.47 -11.83
N GLU A 83 -7.02 11.92 -13.09
CA GLU A 83 -6.83 11.04 -14.24
C GLU A 83 -5.51 10.28 -14.16
N LEU A 84 -4.42 10.95 -13.76
CA LEU A 84 -3.13 10.29 -13.51
C LEU A 84 -3.26 9.15 -12.48
N GLN A 85 -3.92 9.41 -11.35
CA GLN A 85 -4.18 8.38 -10.35
C GLN A 85 -5.04 7.23 -10.89
N ALA A 86 -6.03 7.53 -11.75
CA ALA A 86 -6.81 6.49 -12.40
C ALA A 86 -5.98 5.64 -13.38
N ASP A 87 -5.03 6.26 -14.09
CA ASP A 87 -4.11 5.56 -15.00
C ASP A 87 -3.12 4.66 -14.23
N ASP A 88 -2.61 5.12 -13.08
CA ASP A 88 -1.80 4.28 -12.20
C ASP A 88 -2.57 3.02 -11.76
N ILE A 89 -3.86 3.17 -11.42
CA ILE A 89 -4.71 2.02 -11.07
C ILE A 89 -4.97 1.11 -12.29
N ARG A 90 -5.23 1.67 -13.47
CA ARG A 90 -5.40 0.88 -14.71
C ARG A 90 -4.16 0.06 -15.01
N PHE A 91 -2.97 0.66 -14.90
CA PHE A 91 -1.71 -0.05 -15.06
C PHE A 91 -1.60 -1.24 -14.10
N LEU A 92 -1.95 -1.06 -12.81
CA LEU A 92 -1.90 -2.14 -11.83
C LEU A 92 -2.94 -3.23 -12.07
N VAL A 93 -4.12 -2.90 -12.61
CA VAL A 93 -5.11 -3.89 -13.06
C VAL A 93 -4.54 -4.75 -14.18
N ASP A 94 -3.87 -4.14 -15.17
CA ASP A 94 -3.25 -4.89 -16.27
C ASP A 94 -2.06 -5.72 -15.79
N TYR A 95 -1.22 -5.17 -14.91
CA TYR A 95 -0.14 -5.91 -14.27
C TYR A 95 -0.65 -7.12 -13.47
N ALA A 96 -1.75 -6.96 -12.72
CA ALA A 96 -2.35 -8.04 -11.95
C ALA A 96 -2.77 -9.24 -12.81
N ARG A 97 -3.13 -9.01 -14.08
CA ARG A 97 -3.47 -10.10 -15.03
C ARG A 97 -2.26 -10.94 -15.45
N THR A 98 -1.04 -10.40 -15.29
CA THR A 98 0.21 -11.11 -15.59
C THR A 98 0.70 -11.98 -14.43
N LEU A 99 0.10 -11.85 -13.24
CA LEU A 99 0.49 -12.63 -12.08
C LEU A 99 0.11 -14.11 -12.26
N PRO A 100 0.96 -15.04 -11.76
CA PRO A 100 0.78 -16.48 -11.93
C PRO A 100 -0.54 -17.00 -11.36
#